data_AF-A0A183LY68-F1
#
_entry.id   AF-A0A183LY68-F1
#
_cell.length_a   1.000
_cell.length_b   1.000
_cell.length_c   1.000
_cell.angle_alpha   90.00
_cell.angle_beta   90.00
_cell.angle_gamma   90.00
#
_symmetry.space_group_name_H-M   'P 1'
#
loop_
_entity.id
_entity.type
_entity.pdbx_description
1 polymer ?
#
loop_
_entity_poly.entity_id
_entity_poly.type
_entity_poly.pdbx_seq_one_letter_code
_entity_poly.pdbx_strand_id
1 'polypeptide(L)'
;MENIKPITPDGEALGEVETFTYLGSIIDEKGASDADINARIGKPKTEFLQVKNIWNSKQLSTNIKITIFNTNVKTALLYGTEKWRTTTTIINKVRVFINSYMRKILNIYHQEQHIMGEKNKLPTEE
;
A
#
# COMPACT_ATOMS: atom_id res chain seq x y z
N MET A 1 25.71 6.30 -9.10
CA MET A 1 25.32 5.04 -8.45
C MET A 1 26.56 4.59 -7.69
N GLU A 2 26.61 4.84 -6.38
CA GLU A 2 27.77 4.43 -5.58
C GLU A 2 27.77 2.91 -5.45
N ASN A 3 28.88 2.30 -5.84
CA ASN A 3 29.09 0.86 -5.80
C ASN A 3 29.29 0.46 -4.33
N ILE A 4 28.31 -0.26 -3.76
CA ILE A 4 28.37 -0.74 -2.37
C ILE A 4 29.50 -1.77 -2.31
N LYS A 5 30.58 -1.43 -1.60
CA LYS A 5 31.71 -2.36 -1.43
C LYS A 5 31.27 -3.55 -0.58
N PRO A 6 31.58 -4.79 -0.98
CA PRO A 6 31.28 -5.98 -0.19
C PRO A 6 31.91 -5.88 1.20
N ILE A 7 31.13 -6.20 2.23
CA ILE A 7 31.64 -6.32 3.60
C ILE A 7 32.27 -7.71 3.71
N THR A 8 33.56 -7.76 4.04
CA THR A 8 34.31 -9.00 4.28
C THR A 8 34.71 -9.08 5.75
N PRO A 9 33.89 -9.70 6.62
CA PRO A 9 34.36 -10.13 7.93
C PRO A 9 35.44 -11.20 7.72
N ASP A 10 36.60 -11.02 8.33
CA ASP A 10 37.71 -11.99 8.35
C ASP A 10 38.27 -12.42 6.97
N GLY A 11 37.96 -11.67 5.90
CA GLY A 11 38.45 -11.94 4.54
C GLY A 11 37.55 -12.86 3.71
N GLU A 12 36.43 -13.34 4.26
CA GLU A 12 35.44 -14.11 3.52
C GLU A 12 34.31 -13.21 2.99
N ALA A 13 33.93 -13.42 1.73
CA ALA A 13 32.77 -12.75 1.16
C ALA A 13 31.50 -13.32 1.79
N LEU A 14 30.68 -12.45 2.40
CA LEU A 14 29.37 -12.86 2.89
C LEU A 14 28.50 -13.33 1.72
N GLY A 15 27.85 -14.49 1.88
CA GLY A 15 26.92 -15.02 0.90
C GLY A 15 25.74 -14.07 0.70
N GLU A 16 25.52 -13.65 -0.55
CA GLU A 16 24.34 -12.88 -0.93
C GLU A 16 23.13 -13.83 -1.04
N VAL A 17 21.99 -13.42 -0.50
CA VAL A 17 20.75 -14.20 -0.60
C VAL A 17 19.75 -13.39 -1.42
N GLU A 18 19.24 -13.98 -2.50
CA GLU A 18 18.33 -13.31 -3.44
C GLU A 18 17.04 -12.81 -2.77
N THR A 19 16.54 -13.54 -1.76
CA THR A 19 15.37 -13.15 -0.98
C THR A 19 15.50 -13.54 0.49
N PHE A 20 15.02 -12.71 1.42
CA PHE A 20 14.93 -13.07 2.83
C PHE A 20 13.64 -12.55 3.47
N THR A 21 13.11 -13.28 4.45
CA THR A 21 11.90 -12.88 5.18
C THR A 21 12.28 -12.12 6.44
N TYR A 22 11.83 -10.87 6.55
CA TYR A 22 11.99 -10.05 7.74
C TYR A 22 10.64 -9.52 8.20
N LEU A 23 10.25 -9.86 9.44
CA LEU A 23 8.99 -9.43 10.05
C LEU A 23 7.75 -9.69 9.15
N GLY A 24 7.78 -10.79 8.40
CA GLY A 24 6.69 -11.19 7.49
C GLY A 24 6.67 -10.48 6.13
N SER A 25 7.71 -9.70 5.78
CA SER A 25 7.93 -9.13 4.45
C SER A 25 9.06 -9.87 3.73
N ILE A 26 8.88 -10.17 2.44
CA ILE A 26 9.91 -10.80 1.59
C ILE A 26 10.70 -9.71 0.90
N ILE A 27 11.95 -9.57 1.32
CA ILE A 27 12.88 -8.57 0.81
C ILE A 27 13.69 -9.23 -0.28
N ASP A 28 13.60 -8.70 -1.49
CA ASP A 28 14.43 -9.06 -2.63
C ASP A 28 15.53 -8.00 -2.86
N GLU A 29 16.44 -8.27 -3.81
CA GLU A 29 17.48 -7.32 -4.26
C GLU A 29 16.92 -5.93 -4.63
N LYS A 30 15.64 -5.86 -5.02
CA LYS A 30 14.93 -4.64 -5.42
C LYS A 30 14.31 -3.88 -4.24
N GLY A 31 14.37 -4.45 -3.04
CA GLY A 31 14.03 -3.81 -1.77
C GLY A 31 12.54 -3.82 -1.40
N ALA A 32 11.66 -4.39 -2.23
CA ALA A 32 10.25 -4.68 -1.91
C ALA A 32 9.55 -5.36 -3.09
N SER A 33 9.00 -6.56 -2.85
CA SER A 33 8.21 -7.30 -3.83
C SER A 33 6.76 -6.79 -3.95
N ASP A 34 6.08 -7.13 -5.05
CA ASP A 34 4.66 -6.80 -5.24
C ASP A 34 3.74 -7.43 -4.17
N ALA A 35 4.15 -8.57 -3.61
CA ALA A 35 3.45 -9.23 -2.51
C ALA A 35 3.51 -8.37 -1.23
N ASP A 36 4.67 -7.80 -0.91
CA ASP A 36 4.84 -6.91 0.24
C ASP A 36 3.99 -5.65 0.11
N ILE A 37 3.92 -5.05 -1.09
CA ILE A 37 3.09 -3.88 -1.35
C ILE A 37 1.61 -4.22 -1.10
N ASN A 38 1.15 -5.37 -1.59
CA ASN A 38 -0.22 -5.83 -1.41
C ASN A 38 -0.54 -6.12 0.07
N ALA A 39 0.39 -6.74 0.81
CA ALA A 39 0.25 -6.97 2.25
C ALA A 39 0.15 -5.64 3.03
N ARG A 40 0.99 -4.66 2.69
CA ARG A 40 1.00 -3.32 3.31
C ARG A 40 -0.26 -2.52 3.03
N ILE A 41 -0.83 -2.66 1.83
CA ILE A 41 -2.09 -2.05 1.45
C ILE A 41 -3.29 -2.73 2.12
N GLY A 42 -3.17 -4.01 2.47
CA GLY A 42 -4.25 -4.81 3.05
C GLY A 42 -4.77 -4.25 4.38
N LYS A 43 -3.89 -3.88 5.32
CA LYS A 43 -4.31 -3.39 6.65
C LYS A 43 -5.04 -2.04 6.59
N PRO A 44 -4.49 -0.97 5.97
CA PRO A 44 -5.19 0.31 5.82
C PRO A 44 -6.51 0.17 5.05
N LYS A 45 -6.59 -0.76 4.09
CA LYS A 45 -7.83 -1.06 3.36
C LYS A 45 -8.90 -1.62 4.29
N THR A 46 -8.54 -2.58 5.14
CA THR A 46 -9.47 -3.15 6.13
C THR A 46 -9.91 -2.12 7.15
N GLU A 47 -8.99 -1.32 7.69
CA GLU A 47 -9.30 -0.24 8.64
C GLU A 47 -10.24 0.80 8.02
N PHE A 48 -9.98 1.23 6.78
CA PHE A 48 -10.88 2.15 6.07
C PHE A 48 -12.29 1.60 5.93
N LEU A 49 -12.42 0.30 5.62
CA LEU A 49 -13.73 -0.38 5.50
C LEU A 49 -14.46 -0.51 6.84
N GLN A 50 -13.73 -0.72 7.95
CA GLN A 50 -14.31 -0.80 9.29
C GLN A 50 -15.00 0.52 9.68
N VAL A 51 -14.41 1.67 9.33
CA VAL A 51 -14.97 2.99 9.64
C VAL A 51 -15.85 3.57 8.52
N LYS A 52 -16.50 2.72 7.72
CA LYS A 52 -17.38 3.12 6.59
C LYS A 52 -18.49 4.11 6.96
N ASN A 53 -19.00 4.00 8.19
CA ASN A 53 -20.04 4.88 8.73
C ASN A 53 -19.56 6.33 8.86
N ILE A 54 -18.29 6.54 9.20
CA ILE A 54 -17.67 7.88 9.29
C ILE A 54 -17.65 8.53 7.91
N TRP A 55 -17.23 7.79 6.87
CA TRP A 55 -17.16 8.29 5.50
C TRP A 55 -18.53 8.65 4.94
N ASN A 56 -19.55 7.84 5.22
CA ASN A 56 -20.91 8.03 4.75
C ASN A 56 -21.72 9.04 5.58
N SER A 57 -21.23 9.45 6.75
CA SER A 57 -21.95 10.38 7.63
C SER A 57 -22.09 11.76 7.00
N LYS A 58 -23.32 12.27 6.89
CA LYS A 58 -23.60 13.65 6.49
C LYS A 58 -23.36 14.67 7.61
N GLN A 59 -23.28 14.20 8.86
CA GLN A 59 -23.09 15.05 10.04
C GLN A 59 -21.64 15.50 10.20
N LEU A 60 -20.69 14.71 9.69
CA LEU A 60 -19.28 15.04 9.74
C LEU A 60 -18.86 15.87 8.53
N SER A 61 -18.18 16.99 8.78
CA SER A 61 -17.62 17.80 7.71
C SER A 61 -16.53 17.06 6.95
N THR A 62 -16.33 17.41 5.69
CA THR A 62 -15.28 16.87 4.84
C THR A 62 -13.89 17.04 5.47
N ASN A 63 -13.64 18.19 6.11
CA ASN A 63 -12.37 18.48 6.77
C ASN A 63 -12.07 17.49 7.91
N ILE A 64 -13.07 17.16 8.74
CA ILE A 64 -12.90 16.18 9.82
C ILE A 64 -12.56 14.79 9.24
N LYS A 65 -13.26 14.37 8.18
CA LYS A 65 -12.99 13.08 7.52
C LYS A 65 -11.59 13.03 6.92
N ILE A 66 -11.14 14.11 6.27
CA ILE A 66 -9.78 14.21 5.72
C ILE A 66 -8.73 14.14 6.85
N THR A 67 -8.96 14.81 7.98
CA THR A 67 -8.07 14.72 9.15
C THR A 67 -7.97 13.29 9.66
N ILE A 68 -9.10 12.60 9.85
CA ILE A 68 -9.12 11.20 10.30
C ILE A 68 -8.35 10.29 9.32
N PHE A 69 -8.53 10.49 8.01
CA PHE A 69 -7.79 9.74 6.99
C PHE A 69 -6.28 9.99 7.08
N ASN A 70 -5.87 11.26 7.21
CA ASN A 70 -4.46 11.62 7.31
C ASN A 70 -3.79 11.11 8.59
N THR A 71 -4.50 11.09 9.72
CA THR A 71 -3.94 10.65 11.00
C THR A 71 -3.83 9.14 11.13
N ASN A 72 -4.76 8.37 10.57
CA ASN A 72 -4.80 6.91 10.76
C ASN A 72 -4.37 6.12 9.53
N VAL A 73 -4.96 6.41 8.36
CA VAL A 73 -4.74 5.61 7.14
C VAL A 73 -3.42 5.99 6.47
N LYS A 74 -3.12 7.29 6.38
CA LYS A 74 -1.89 7.77 5.75
C LYS A 74 -0.66 7.45 6.61
N THR A 75 -0.76 7.53 7.93
CA THR A 75 0.32 7.14 8.84
C THR A 75 0.58 5.63 8.79
N ALA A 76 -0.46 4.78 8.86
CA ALA A 76 -0.31 3.33 8.73
C ALA A 76 0.33 2.92 7.39
N LEU A 77 0.01 3.63 6.31
CA LEU A 77 0.57 3.40 4.99
C LEU A 77 2.04 3.86 4.88
N LEU A 78 2.40 4.99 5.50
CA LEU A 78 3.73 5.60 5.39
C LEU A 78 4.75 5.02 6.37
N TYR A 79 4.33 4.59 7.55
CA TYR A 79 5.22 4.04 8.59
C TYR A 79 6.07 2.87 8.08
N GLY A 80 5.50 2.04 7.21
CA GLY A 80 6.22 0.93 6.58
C GLY A 80 7.10 1.33 5.39
N THR A 81 7.05 2.58 4.92
CA THR A 81 7.77 3.04 3.71
C THR A 81 9.06 3.81 4.02
N GLU A 82 9.19 4.39 5.21
CA GLU A 82 10.37 5.18 5.63
C GLU A 82 11.65 4.34 5.72
N LYS A 83 11.52 3.02 5.92
CA LYS A 83 12.64 2.09 6.10
C LYS A 83 13.10 1.39 4.81
N TRP A 84 12.40 1.56 3.69
CA TRP A 84 12.68 0.81 2.45
C TRP A 84 12.98 1.73 1.28
N ARG A 85 13.68 1.21 0.27
CA ARG A 85 13.96 1.93 -0.97
C ARG A 85 12.63 2.24 -1.69
N THR A 86 12.21 3.50 -1.67
CA THR A 86 11.00 3.95 -2.35
C THR A 86 11.21 3.89 -3.86
N THR A 87 10.67 2.87 -4.53
CA THR A 87 10.66 2.80 -6.00
C THR A 87 9.48 3.60 -6.56
N THR A 88 9.63 4.14 -7.77
CA THR A 88 8.57 4.91 -8.46
C THR A 88 7.27 4.10 -8.59
N THR A 89 7.38 2.78 -8.78
CA THR A 89 6.24 1.86 -8.84
C THR A 89 5.47 1.81 -7.51
N ILE A 90 6.17 1.73 -6.37
CA ILE A 90 5.56 1.76 -5.04
C ILE A 90 4.83 3.08 -4.80
N ILE A 91 5.49 4.20 -5.13
CA ILE A 91 4.91 5.54 -4.99
C ILE A 91 3.63 5.66 -5.82
N ASN A 92 3.63 5.15 -7.06
CA ASN A 92 2.45 5.17 -7.92
C ASN A 92 1.31 4.31 -7.37
N LYS A 93 1.58 3.10 -6.88
CA LYS A 93 0.56 2.22 -6.26
C LYS A 93 -0.06 2.87 -5.01
N VAL A 94 0.77 3.46 -4.15
CA VAL A 94 0.34 4.22 -2.96
C VAL A 94 -0.49 5.44 -3.34
N ARG A 95 -0.08 6.19 -4.37
CA ARG A 95 -0.81 7.36 -4.87
C ARG A 95 -2.19 6.98 -5.41
N VAL A 96 -2.28 5.92 -6.21
CA VAL A 96 -3.56 5.39 -6.72
C VAL A 96 -4.46 4.98 -5.56
N PHE A 97 -3.90 4.30 -4.56
CA PHE A 97 -4.61 3.90 -3.35
C PHE A 97 -5.19 5.11 -2.62
N ILE A 98 -4.37 6.10 -2.23
CA ILE A 98 -4.81 7.33 -1.54
C ILE A 98 -5.90 8.06 -2.33
N ASN A 99 -5.69 8.23 -3.64
CA ASN A 99 -6.64 8.92 -4.50
C ASN A 99 -8.00 8.20 -4.57
N SER A 100 -8.01 6.87 -4.50
CA SER A 100 -9.26 6.10 -4.47
C SER A 100 -10.09 6.37 -3.21
N TYR A 101 -9.46 6.47 -2.04
CA TYR A 101 -10.15 6.80 -0.79
C TYR A 101 -10.58 8.26 -0.71
N MET A 102 -9.76 9.18 -1.22
CA MET A 102 -10.14 10.60 -1.29
C MET A 102 -11.41 10.78 -2.11
N ARG A 103 -11.55 10.09 -3.24
CA ARG A 103 -12.80 10.12 -4.02
C ARG A 103 -14.00 9.62 -3.22
N LYS A 104 -13.84 8.57 -2.41
CA LYS A 104 -14.92 8.06 -1.52
C LYS A 104 -15.31 9.06 -0.44
N ILE A 105 -14.32 9.67 0.22
CA ILE A 105 -14.56 10.66 1.28
C ILE A 105 -15.26 11.91 0.72
N LEU A 106 -14.84 12.33 -0.49
CA LEU A 106 -15.41 13.48 -1.20
C LEU A 106 -16.72 13.15 -1.92
N ASN A 107 -17.19 11.90 -1.85
CA ASN A 107 -18.41 11.42 -2.52
C ASN A 107 -18.38 11.62 -4.05
N ILE A 108 -17.20 11.52 -4.66
CA ILE A 108 -16.99 11.62 -6.11
C ILE A 108 -17.16 10.21 -6.70
N TYR A 109 -18.39 9.86 -7.05
CA TYR A 109 -18.71 8.61 -7.74
C TYR A 109 -18.38 8.72 -9.22
N HIS A 110 -17.25 8.17 -9.68
CA HIS A 110 -17.04 8.09 -11.15
C HIS A 110 -16.39 6.83 -11.73
N GLN A 111 -15.88 5.84 -10.96
CA GLN A 111 -15.25 4.66 -11.62
C GLN A 111 -15.44 3.28 -10.97
N GLU A 112 -15.98 3.17 -9.75
CA GLU A 112 -16.06 1.86 -9.07
C GLU A 112 -17.13 0.91 -9.63
N GLN A 113 -18.18 1.45 -10.24
CA GLN A 113 -19.23 0.66 -10.89
C GLN A 113 -18.73 -0.04 -12.17
N HIS A 114 -17.73 0.53 -12.85
CA HIS A 114 -17.18 -0.06 -14.07
C HIS A 114 -16.37 -1.33 -13.76
N ILE A 115 -15.53 -1.29 -12.71
CA ILE A 115 -14.65 -2.41 -12.32
C ILE A 115 -15.44 -3.53 -11.63
N MET A 116 -16.46 -3.22 -10.81
CA MET A 116 -17.34 -4.25 -10.24
C MET A 116 -18.28 -4.86 -11.29
N GLY A 117 -18.73 -4.07 -12.28
CA GLY A 117 -19.52 -4.58 -13.40
C GLY A 117 -18.76 -5.54 -14.32
N GLU A 118 -17.44 -5.41 -14.42
CA GLU A 118 -16.59 -6.32 -15.20
C GLU A 118 -16.28 -7.63 -14.46
N LYS A 119 -16.05 -7.58 -13.14
CA LYS A 119 -15.78 -8.78 -12.34
C LYS A 119 -16.99 -9.71 -12.19
N ASN A 120 -18.20 -9.17 -12.25
CA ASN A 120 -19.44 -9.94 -12.21
C ASN A 120 -19.86 -10.49 -13.59
N LYS A 121 -19.05 -10.29 -14.64
CA LYS A 121 -19.31 -10.78 -16.01
C LYS A 121 -18.38 -11.93 -16.44
N LEU A 122 -17.44 -12.36 -15.59
CA LEU A 122 -16.63 -13.55 -15.90
C LEU A 122 -17.46 -14.80 -15.59
N PRO A 123 -17.71 -15.69 -16.57
CA PRO A 123 -18.39 -16.93 -16.31
C PRO A 123 -17.48 -17.80 -15.43
N THR A 124 -18.09 -18.41 -14.41
CA THR A 124 -17.49 -19.55 -13.73
C THR A 124 -17.59 -20.71 -14.73
N GLU A 125 -16.52 -20.96 -15.47
CA GLU A 125 -16.44 -22.12 -16.36
C GLU A 125 -16.21 -23.37 -15.50
N GLU A 126 -17.13 -24.32 -15.68
CA GLU A 126 -17.10 -25.72 -15.19
C GLU A 126 -16.03 -26.55 -15.90
#